data_AF-A0A970QFP0-F1
#
_entry.id   AF-A0A970QFP0-F1
#
_cell.length_a   1.000
_cell.length_b   1.000
_cell.length_c   1.000
_cell.angle_alpha   90.00
_cell.angle_beta   90.00
_cell.angle_gamma   90.00
#
_symmetry.space_group_name_H-M   'P 1'
#
loop_
_entity.id
_entity.type
_entity.pdbx_description
1 polymer ?
#
loop_
_entity_poly.entity_id
_entity_poly.type
_entity_poly.pdbx_seq_one_letter_code
_entity_poly.pdbx_strand_id
1 'polypeptide(L)'
;ANDQGRAKKIFDAMPNISIDYALMEKSGRVNVIPGNFLWDDLGAWDALYRTFPQDNQGNVSYGEPVLLDCRNSIVYNAPGQKKMAVAAVGLEDFIVVVNDDAVLIVPKDKAQDVRKAVIALRDRNAEQL
;
A
#
# COMPACT_ATOMS: atom_id res chain seq x y z
N ALA A 1 14.31 -28.40 17.53
CA ALA A 1 13.28 -27.41 17.14
C ALA A 1 14.01 -26.22 16.53
N ASN A 2 13.52 -25.68 15.41
CA ASN A 2 14.15 -24.65 14.57
C ASN A 2 15.10 -25.15 13.43
N ASP A 3 14.70 -26.21 12.72
CA ASP A 3 15.36 -26.61 11.47
C ASP A 3 14.82 -25.79 10.29
N GLN A 4 15.39 -24.59 10.10
CA GLN A 4 15.01 -23.68 9.02
C GLN A 4 15.27 -24.26 7.63
N GLY A 5 16.27 -25.14 7.48
CA GLY A 5 16.58 -25.79 6.20
C GLY A 5 15.48 -26.74 5.76
N ARG A 6 14.94 -27.53 6.70
CA ARG A 6 13.79 -28.40 6.44
C ARG A 6 12.50 -27.60 6.20
N ALA A 7 12.25 -26.56 6.99
CA ALA A 7 11.08 -25.70 6.81
C ALA A 7 11.06 -25.05 5.41
N LYS A 8 12.21 -24.52 4.96
CA LYS A 8 12.36 -23.95 3.62
C LYS A 8 12.07 -24.96 2.52
N LYS A 9 12.66 -26.17 2.59
CA LYS A 9 12.41 -27.23 1.59
C LYS A 9 10.94 -27.62 1.49
N ILE A 10 10.23 -27.70 2.62
CA ILE A 10 8.81 -28.02 2.65
C ILE A 10 8.00 -26.87 2.03
N PHE A 11 8.31 -25.62 2.42
CA PHE A 11 7.61 -24.44 1.93
C PHE A 11 7.80 -24.23 0.42
N ASP A 12 9.02 -24.39 -0.08
CA ASP A 12 9.35 -24.25 -1.51
C ASP A 12 8.58 -25.28 -2.38
N ALA A 13 8.18 -26.42 -1.82
CA ALA A 13 7.41 -27.45 -2.51
C ALA A 13 5.89 -27.27 -2.40
N MET A 14 5.40 -26.32 -1.58
CA MET A 14 3.97 -26.09 -1.39
C MET A 14 3.37 -25.30 -2.58
N PRO A 15 2.11 -25.59 -2.95
CA PRO A 15 1.40 -24.81 -3.95
C PRO A 15 1.16 -23.38 -3.45
N ASN A 16 1.35 -22.38 -4.32
CA ASN A 16 1.05 -20.99 -4.04
C ASN A 16 -0.46 -20.72 -4.18
N ILE A 17 -1.21 -20.98 -3.11
CA ILE A 17 -2.68 -20.87 -3.07
C ILE A 17 -3.10 -20.28 -1.72
N SER A 18 -4.12 -19.41 -1.72
CA SER A 18 -4.62 -18.82 -0.47
C SER A 18 -5.32 -19.87 0.41
N ILE A 19 -5.33 -19.63 1.72
CA ILE A 19 -6.03 -20.51 2.66
C ILE A 19 -7.54 -20.51 2.42
N ASP A 20 -8.09 -19.39 1.97
CA ASP A 20 -9.49 -19.22 1.62
C ASP A 20 -9.91 -20.26 0.57
N TYR A 21 -9.14 -20.35 -0.51
CA TYR A 21 -9.38 -21.28 -1.61
C TYR A 21 -8.93 -22.71 -1.29
N ALA A 22 -7.84 -22.87 -0.55
CA ALA A 22 -7.30 -24.18 -0.21
C ALA A 22 -8.21 -24.94 0.76
N LEU A 23 -8.84 -24.24 1.71
CA LEU A 23 -9.55 -24.84 2.84
C LEU A 23 -10.92 -24.18 3.11
N MET A 24 -10.98 -22.85 3.30
CA MET A 24 -12.18 -22.21 3.86
C MET A 24 -13.42 -22.40 2.98
N GLU A 25 -13.29 -22.28 1.67
CA GLU A 25 -14.38 -22.47 0.70
C GLU A 25 -14.85 -23.93 0.60
N LYS A 26 -14.00 -24.89 1.02
CA LYS A 26 -14.28 -26.33 0.90
C LYS A 26 -14.76 -26.95 2.21
N SER A 27 -14.60 -26.25 3.32
CA SER A 27 -14.94 -26.76 4.64
C SER A 27 -16.42 -26.58 4.95
N GLY A 28 -17.11 -27.67 5.25
CA GLY A 28 -18.48 -27.62 5.80
C GLY A 28 -18.53 -27.27 7.30
N ARG A 29 -17.38 -26.96 7.93
CA ARG A 29 -17.25 -26.69 9.36
C ARG A 29 -16.68 -25.30 9.60
N VAL A 30 -17.36 -24.28 9.10
CA VAL A 30 -16.99 -22.87 9.25
C VAL A 30 -18.06 -22.16 10.08
N ASN A 31 -17.64 -21.40 11.08
CA ASN A 31 -18.51 -20.49 11.83
C ASN A 31 -18.01 -19.06 11.62
N VAL A 32 -18.93 -18.10 11.59
CA VAL A 32 -18.62 -16.67 11.40
C VAL A 32 -19.18 -15.89 12.60
N ILE A 33 -18.38 -14.96 13.13
CA ILE A 33 -18.79 -14.05 14.19
C ILE A 33 -18.74 -12.61 13.64
N PRO A 34 -19.83 -11.83 13.70
CA PRO A 34 -19.80 -10.43 13.30
C PRO A 34 -18.85 -9.61 14.17
N GLY A 35 -17.92 -8.88 13.56
CA GLY A 35 -17.08 -7.89 14.24
C GLY A 35 -17.81 -6.54 14.33
N ASN A 36 -17.95 -5.99 15.54
CA ASN A 36 -18.49 -4.64 15.74
C ASN A 36 -17.35 -3.65 16.04
N PHE A 37 -16.49 -3.46 15.05
CA PHE A 37 -15.37 -2.53 15.08
C PHE A 37 -15.05 -2.09 13.65
N LEU A 38 -14.36 -0.97 13.52
CA LEU A 38 -13.80 -0.57 12.23
C LEU A 38 -12.67 -1.54 11.90
N TRP A 39 -12.80 -2.24 10.78
CA TRP A 39 -11.78 -3.12 10.23
C TRP A 39 -11.51 -2.74 8.79
N ASP A 40 -10.24 -2.73 8.44
CA ASP A 40 -9.71 -2.34 7.14
C ASP A 40 -8.51 -3.25 6.88
N ASP A 41 -8.44 -3.86 5.70
CA ASP A 41 -7.35 -4.77 5.34
C ASP A 41 -6.05 -4.01 4.99
N LEU A 42 -6.06 -2.67 5.11
CA LEU A 42 -4.98 -1.76 4.76
C LEU A 42 -4.43 -2.07 3.35
N GLY A 43 -5.28 -2.57 2.45
CA GLY A 43 -4.92 -3.03 1.11
C GLY A 43 -4.84 -1.93 0.07
N ALA A 44 -5.11 -0.67 0.44
CA ALA A 44 -5.02 0.47 -0.46
C ALA A 44 -4.63 1.75 0.30
N TRP A 45 -3.95 2.65 -0.40
CA TRP A 45 -3.70 4.03 0.02
C TRP A 45 -4.97 4.79 0.43
N ASP A 46 -6.16 4.25 0.14
CA ASP A 46 -7.45 4.71 0.66
C ASP A 46 -7.52 4.71 2.20
N ALA A 47 -6.72 3.88 2.89
CA ALA A 47 -6.62 3.92 4.35
C ALA A 47 -6.05 5.26 4.85
N LEU A 48 -5.11 5.87 4.11
CA LEU A 48 -4.62 7.22 4.42
C LEU A 48 -5.73 8.26 4.25
N TYR A 49 -6.55 8.10 3.21
CA TYR A 49 -7.70 8.98 2.97
C TYR A 49 -8.72 8.98 4.11
N ARG A 50 -8.87 7.83 4.79
CA ARG A 50 -9.76 7.66 5.94
C ARG A 50 -9.15 8.08 7.27
N THR A 51 -7.83 8.05 7.40
CA THR A 51 -7.13 8.26 8.67
C THR A 51 -6.68 9.71 8.87
N PHE A 52 -6.37 10.41 7.78
CA PHE A 52 -5.87 11.79 7.83
C PHE A 52 -6.96 12.81 7.44
N PRO A 53 -6.95 14.00 8.06
CA PRO A 53 -7.88 15.06 7.70
C PRO A 53 -7.64 15.53 6.25
N GLN A 54 -8.72 15.87 5.57
CA GLN A 54 -8.69 16.43 4.23
C GLN A 54 -8.68 17.96 4.29
N ASP A 55 -8.05 18.59 3.30
CA ASP A 55 -8.21 20.02 3.05
C ASP A 55 -9.54 20.32 2.32
N ASN A 56 -9.78 21.60 2.04
CA ASN A 56 -11.00 22.06 1.36
C ASN A 56 -11.15 21.55 -0.09
N GLN A 57 -10.09 21.00 -0.68
CA GLN A 57 -10.05 20.45 -2.03
C GLN A 57 -10.05 18.91 -2.03
N GLY A 58 -10.25 18.29 -0.86
CA GLY A 58 -10.25 16.84 -0.69
C GLY A 58 -8.86 16.22 -0.72
N ASN A 59 -7.79 17.03 -0.63
CA ASN A 59 -6.43 16.49 -0.58
C ASN A 59 -6.08 16.00 0.81
N VAL A 60 -5.22 14.99 0.86
CA VAL A 60 -4.65 14.44 2.09
C VAL A 60 -3.15 14.62 2.02
N SER A 61 -2.57 15.27 3.03
CA SER A 61 -1.15 15.59 3.05
C SER A 61 -0.48 15.12 4.33
N TYR A 62 0.69 14.51 4.21
CA TYR A 62 1.59 14.17 5.31
C TYR A 62 3.01 14.65 5.01
N GLY A 63 3.72 15.16 6.02
CA GLY A 63 5.11 15.63 5.86
C GLY A 63 5.27 17.01 5.23
N GLU A 64 4.23 17.85 5.34
CA GLU A 64 4.17 19.25 4.88
C GLU A 64 4.58 19.46 3.40
N PRO A 65 3.97 18.74 2.43
CA PRO A 65 4.18 19.03 1.01
C PRO A 65 3.49 20.35 0.62
N VAL A 66 4.00 20.99 -0.44
CA VAL A 66 3.35 22.14 -1.08
C VAL A 66 2.37 21.65 -2.12
N LEU A 67 1.08 21.99 -1.98
CA LEU A 67 0.04 21.63 -2.93
C LEU A 67 -0.52 22.90 -3.59
N LEU A 68 -0.43 22.99 -4.91
CA LEU A 68 -0.94 24.11 -5.69
C LEU A 68 -1.92 23.57 -6.74
N ASP A 69 -3.15 24.06 -6.76
CA ASP A 69 -4.19 23.62 -7.69
C ASP A 69 -4.43 22.10 -7.72
N CYS A 70 -4.19 21.41 -6.59
CA CYS A 70 -4.43 19.97 -6.45
C CYS A 70 -5.83 19.68 -5.92
N ARG A 71 -6.45 18.59 -6.39
CA ARG A 71 -7.77 18.11 -5.95
C ARG A 71 -7.76 16.61 -5.69
N ASN A 72 -8.52 16.20 -4.67
CA ASN A 72 -8.77 14.80 -4.29
C ASN A 72 -7.52 13.89 -4.26
N SER A 73 -6.33 14.45 -4.01
CA SER A 73 -5.06 13.75 -4.14
C SER A 73 -4.42 13.47 -2.78
N ILE A 74 -3.63 12.40 -2.70
CA ILE A 74 -2.91 12.01 -1.50
C ILE A 74 -1.42 12.29 -1.73
N VAL A 75 -0.78 13.06 -0.87
CA VAL A 75 0.67 13.29 -0.89
C VAL A 75 1.27 12.93 0.47
N TYR A 76 1.99 11.82 0.51
CA TYR A 76 2.62 11.27 1.70
C TYR A 76 4.13 11.42 1.64
N ASN A 77 4.68 12.40 2.36
CA ASN A 77 6.13 12.64 2.45
C ASN A 77 6.68 12.08 3.76
N ALA A 78 7.05 10.80 3.80
CA ALA A 78 7.57 10.14 4.99
C ALA A 78 8.86 10.78 5.56
N PRO A 79 9.83 11.22 4.72
CA PRO A 79 11.02 11.95 5.19
C PRO A 79 10.71 13.28 5.87
N GLY A 80 9.56 13.89 5.53
CA GLY A 80 9.15 15.22 5.96
C GLY A 80 9.91 16.36 5.28
N GLN A 81 9.31 17.55 5.26
CA GLN A 81 9.82 18.74 4.55
C GLN A 81 11.27 19.13 4.86
N LYS A 82 11.78 18.83 6.06
CA LYS A 82 13.15 19.16 6.47
C LYS A 82 14.21 18.31 5.75
N LYS A 83 13.84 17.08 5.39
CA LYS A 83 14.72 16.14 4.69
C LYS A 83 14.45 16.14 3.18
N MET A 84 13.19 16.24 2.79
CA MET A 84 12.79 16.23 1.38
C MET A 84 11.65 17.23 1.16
N ALA A 85 11.88 18.24 0.32
CA ALA A 85 10.83 19.13 -0.14
C ALA A 85 10.02 18.46 -1.25
N VAL A 86 8.69 18.44 -1.11
CA VAL A 86 7.77 17.86 -2.08
C VAL A 86 6.76 18.92 -2.48
N ALA A 87 6.60 19.15 -3.78
CA ALA A 87 5.60 20.05 -4.33
C ALA A 87 4.80 19.35 -5.43
N ALA A 88 3.48 19.45 -5.38
CA ALA A 88 2.57 18.98 -6.41
C ALA A 88 1.77 20.15 -6.96
N VAL A 89 1.67 20.23 -8.28
CA VAL A 89 0.94 21.30 -8.98
C VAL A 89 -0.03 20.70 -9.98
N GLY A 90 -1.31 21.05 -9.88
CA GLY A 90 -2.36 20.60 -10.82
C GLY A 90 -2.69 19.11 -10.73
N LEU A 91 -2.43 18.49 -9.57
CA LEU A 91 -2.62 17.05 -9.39
C LEU A 91 -4.08 16.73 -9.03
N GLU A 92 -4.74 15.88 -9.81
CA GLU A 92 -6.14 15.48 -9.57
C GLU A 92 -6.27 13.95 -9.54
N ASP A 93 -6.83 13.40 -8.45
CA ASP A 93 -7.06 11.96 -8.28
C ASP A 93 -5.78 11.09 -8.30
N PHE A 94 -4.67 11.58 -7.76
CA PHE A 94 -3.43 10.81 -7.63
C PHE A 94 -3.02 10.54 -6.19
N ILE A 95 -2.16 9.54 -6.04
CA ILE A 95 -1.43 9.21 -4.84
C ILE A 95 0.06 9.41 -5.14
N VAL A 96 0.72 10.20 -4.32
CA VAL A 96 2.16 10.43 -4.31
C VAL A 96 2.69 9.98 -2.96
N VAL A 97 3.66 9.08 -2.98
CA VAL A 97 4.32 8.56 -1.77
C VAL A 97 5.81 8.75 -1.94
N VAL A 98 6.40 9.46 -1.01
CA VAL A 98 7.83 9.73 -0.95
C VAL A 98 8.37 9.07 0.30
N ASN A 99 9.25 8.11 0.11
CA ASN A 99 10.08 7.50 1.15
C ASN A 99 11.54 7.95 0.97
N ASP A 100 12.42 7.46 1.83
CA ASP A 100 13.84 7.79 1.81
C ASP A 100 14.58 7.27 0.57
N ASP A 101 14.07 6.21 -0.04
CA ASP A 101 14.72 5.44 -1.09
C ASP A 101 13.90 5.39 -2.39
N ALA A 102 12.57 5.47 -2.32
CA ALA A 102 11.70 5.40 -3.48
C ALA A 102 10.57 6.45 -3.47
N VAL A 103 10.10 6.78 -4.67
CA VAL A 103 8.91 7.60 -4.90
C VAL A 103 7.92 6.81 -5.76
N LEU A 104 6.68 6.72 -5.28
CA LEU A 104 5.56 6.15 -6.01
C LEU A 104 4.59 7.27 -6.40
N ILE A 105 4.19 7.27 -7.67
CA ILE A 105 3.12 8.14 -8.19
C ILE A 105 2.15 7.25 -8.94
N VAL A 106 0.89 7.23 -8.50
CA VAL A 106 -0.13 6.35 -9.09
C VAL A 106 -1.49 7.04 -9.07
N PRO A 107 -2.29 6.93 -10.14
CA PRO A 107 -3.70 7.31 -10.09
C PRO A 107 -4.44 6.54 -8.98
N LYS A 108 -5.38 7.19 -8.29
CA LYS A 108 -6.17 6.56 -7.21
C LYS A 108 -6.88 5.29 -7.67
N ASP A 109 -7.46 5.31 -8.87
CA ASP A 109 -8.15 4.16 -9.48
C ASP A 109 -7.21 2.98 -9.81
N LYS A 110 -5.89 3.20 -9.81
CA LYS A 110 -4.85 2.19 -10.07
C LYS A 110 -3.99 1.89 -8.84
N ALA A 111 -4.41 2.27 -7.64
CA ALA A 111 -3.66 1.99 -6.42
C ALA A 111 -3.30 0.49 -6.23
N GLN A 112 -4.15 -0.42 -6.74
CA GLN A 112 -3.90 -1.87 -6.70
C GLN A 112 -2.76 -2.33 -7.63
N ASP A 113 -2.39 -1.53 -8.64
CA ASP A 113 -1.34 -1.83 -9.60
C ASP A 113 0.08 -1.59 -9.05
N VAL A 114 0.23 -1.14 -7.80
CA VAL A 114 1.54 -0.92 -7.16
C VAL A 114 2.42 -2.18 -7.21
N ARG A 115 1.83 -3.37 -7.12
CA ARG A 115 2.56 -4.63 -7.27
C ARG A 115 3.28 -4.74 -8.62
N LYS A 116 2.72 -4.19 -9.70
CA LYS A 116 3.37 -4.17 -11.02
C LYS A 116 4.63 -3.29 -10.99
N ALA A 117 4.59 -2.15 -10.30
CA ALA A 117 5.75 -1.29 -10.12
C ALA A 117 6.86 -1.99 -9.31
N VAL A 118 6.50 -2.67 -8.21
CA VAL A 118 7.45 -3.45 -7.40
C VAL A 118 8.14 -4.54 -8.23
N ILE A 119 7.37 -5.29 -9.04
CA ILE A 119 7.94 -6.31 -9.95
C ILE A 119 8.90 -5.66 -10.95
N ALA A 120 8.50 -4.55 -11.58
CA ALA A 120 9.32 -3.86 -12.56
C ALA A 120 10.64 -3.30 -11.97
N LEU A 121 10.62 -2.83 -10.72
CA LEU A 121 11.82 -2.39 -10.01
C LEU A 121 12.75 -3.57 -9.70
N ARG A 122 12.19 -4.69 -9.25
CA ARG A 122 12.94 -5.92 -8.99
C ARG A 122 13.62 -6.48 -10.24
N ASP A 123 12.92 -6.47 -11.37
CA ASP A 123 13.45 -6.99 -12.64
C ASP A 123 14.61 -6.14 -13.17
N ARG A 124 14.73 -4.89 -12.70
CA ARG A 124 15.85 -3.99 -12.99
C ARG A 124 16.97 -4.06 -11.95
N ASN A 125 16.85 -4.94 -10.94
CA ASN A 125 17.72 -5.00 -9.78
C ASN A 125 17.86 -3.65 -9.08
N ALA A 126 16.76 -2.90 -8.96
CA ALA A 126 16.75 -1.71 -8.12
C ALA A 126 17.07 -2.10 -6.67
N GLU A 127 17.91 -1.32 -6.00
CA GLU A 127 18.28 -1.55 -4.60
C GLU A 127 17.13 -1.25 -3.63
N GLN A 128 16.14 -0.48 -4.10
CA GLN A 128 14.99 -0.02 -3.34
C GLN A 128 13.82 -0.99 -3.55
N LEU A 129 13.64 -1.91 -2.60
CA LEU A 129 12.53 -2.86 -2.51
C LEU A 129 12.12 -3.08 -1.05
#